data_AF-A0A934FTH0-F1
#
_entry.id   AF-A0A934FTH0-F1
#
_cell.length_a   1.000
_cell.length_b   1.000
_cell.length_c   1.000
_cell.angle_alpha   90.00
_cell.angle_beta   90.00
_cell.angle_gamma   90.00
#
_symmetry.space_group_name_H-M   'P 1'
#
loop_
_entity.id
_entity.type
_entity.pdbx_description
1 polymer ?
#
loop_
_entity_poly.entity_id
_entity_poly.type
_entity_poly.pdbx_seq_one_letter_code
_entity_poly.pdbx_strand_id
1 'polypeptide(L)'
;MERPRFLIVGAARSGTTAVHAFLRSHPDVCTNSGELDPAALSRGVDPFLRGHASYFDEQNGAPALFDLLATLTAPERTDARWLGLKTVPGNPDLAIDLANLVREFLPGIHVVFVERNDVIAQCASLERARVSGRWHEWDGMTRVEPAPITIGAGAFRSYATDNAAIVAQLRTLADTHPFHRVDHEEHVARRRYGDLLAFLDLPPLAREPELPLRTGSERGALVTNEAELRGVLESIEVPGHGVAWDLALRRFVRLDASRPSAFSIGRAMMLARWGRHELAHDVLLSALHRADAELRPVACEAALAVLLELGEHGADTAAIAPLATGLLDRVRDPDLLARWRGIVGAAAGG
;
A
#
# COMPACT_ATOMS: atom_id res chain seq x y z
N MET A 1 3.86 -25.72 -16.36
CA MET A 1 4.34 -24.34 -16.50
C MET A 1 3.65 -23.52 -15.42
N GLU A 2 4.38 -22.61 -14.78
CA GLU A 2 3.79 -21.68 -13.82
C GLU A 2 2.81 -20.75 -14.55
N ARG A 3 1.62 -20.55 -14.00
CA ARG A 3 0.61 -19.66 -14.60
C ARG A 3 0.98 -18.20 -14.33
N PRO A 4 0.90 -17.31 -15.33
CA PRO A 4 1.13 -15.90 -15.08
C PRO A 4 0.08 -15.33 -14.12
N ARG A 5 0.53 -14.41 -13.25
CA ARG A 5 -0.27 -13.79 -12.20
C ARG A 5 -0.42 -12.31 -12.46
N PHE A 6 -1.55 -11.73 -12.07
CA PHE A 6 -1.73 -10.29 -12.01
C PHE A 6 -2.39 -9.84 -10.70
N LEU A 7 -2.04 -8.65 -10.22
CA LEU A 7 -2.65 -8.02 -9.05
C LEU A 7 -3.29 -6.69 -9.44
N ILE A 8 -4.58 -6.56 -9.19
CA ILE A 8 -5.30 -5.29 -9.31
C ILE A 8 -5.16 -4.52 -8.00
N VAL A 9 -4.54 -3.34 -8.07
CA VAL A 9 -4.33 -2.45 -6.92
C VAL A 9 -4.81 -1.05 -7.23
N GLY A 10 -5.13 -0.29 -6.19
CA GLY A 10 -5.53 1.11 -6.29
C GLY A 10 -6.10 1.60 -4.96
N ALA A 11 -6.32 2.90 -4.82
CA ALA A 11 -7.03 3.44 -3.66
C ALA A 11 -8.52 3.07 -3.70
N ALA A 12 -9.20 3.02 -2.54
CA ALA A 12 -10.62 2.69 -2.47
C ALA A 12 -11.45 3.62 -3.35
N ARG A 13 -12.42 3.07 -4.10
CA ARG A 13 -13.31 3.80 -5.04
C ARG A 13 -12.64 4.36 -6.30
N SER A 14 -11.43 3.91 -6.63
CA SER A 14 -10.73 4.26 -7.88
C SER A 14 -11.26 3.55 -9.13
N GLY A 15 -12.10 2.51 -8.97
CA GLY A 15 -12.58 1.70 -10.09
C GLY A 15 -12.02 0.29 -10.16
N THR A 16 -11.19 -0.11 -9.19
CA THR A 16 -10.63 -1.49 -9.08
C THR A 16 -11.67 -2.59 -9.23
N THR A 17 -12.86 -2.42 -8.63
CA THR A 17 -13.95 -3.40 -8.76
C THR A 17 -14.50 -3.49 -10.19
N ALA A 18 -14.55 -2.39 -10.94
CA ALA A 18 -15.01 -2.42 -12.34
C ALA A 18 -14.00 -3.13 -13.24
N VAL A 19 -12.72 -2.84 -13.06
CA VAL A 19 -11.60 -3.53 -13.74
C VAL A 19 -11.60 -5.02 -13.40
N HIS A 20 -11.78 -5.36 -12.12
CA HIS A 20 -11.85 -6.74 -11.65
C HIS A 20 -13.04 -7.49 -12.23
N ALA A 21 -14.23 -6.89 -12.25
CA ALA A 21 -15.41 -7.49 -12.87
C ALA A 21 -15.21 -7.72 -14.38
N PHE A 22 -14.57 -6.78 -15.07
CA PHE A 22 -14.20 -6.93 -16.48
C PHE A 22 -13.26 -8.10 -16.71
N LEU A 23 -12.12 -8.15 -16.01
CA LEU A 23 -11.15 -9.24 -16.15
C LEU A 23 -11.75 -10.59 -15.75
N ARG A 24 -12.55 -10.63 -14.67
CA ARG A 24 -13.24 -11.86 -14.23
C ARG A 24 -14.21 -12.42 -15.28
N SER A 25 -14.77 -11.57 -16.15
CA SER A 25 -15.64 -12.04 -17.23
C SER A 25 -14.88 -12.78 -18.33
N HIS A 26 -13.56 -12.60 -18.43
CA HIS A 26 -12.73 -13.18 -19.48
C HIS A 26 -12.50 -14.69 -19.27
N PRO A 27 -12.71 -15.56 -20.29
CA PRO A 27 -12.58 -17.01 -20.13
C PRO A 27 -11.19 -17.45 -19.65
N ASP A 28 -10.14 -16.79 -20.13
CA ASP A 28 -8.75 -17.08 -19.75
C ASP A 28 -8.28 -16.47 -18.42
N VAL A 29 -9.20 -15.93 -17.61
CA VAL A 29 -8.90 -15.33 -16.31
C VAL A 29 -9.66 -16.06 -15.20
N CYS A 30 -8.92 -16.46 -14.17
CA CYS A 30 -9.45 -16.95 -12.91
C CYS A 30 -9.05 -15.99 -11.78
N THR A 31 -10.04 -15.54 -11.01
CA THR A 31 -9.82 -14.56 -9.94
C THR A 31 -10.83 -14.76 -8.82
N ASN A 32 -10.45 -14.29 -7.63
CA ASN A 32 -11.34 -14.33 -6.48
C ASN A 32 -12.62 -13.50 -6.73
N SER A 33 -13.69 -13.80 -6.01
CA SER A 33 -15.00 -13.16 -6.24
C SER A 33 -15.12 -11.76 -5.64
N GLY A 34 -14.15 -11.34 -4.81
CA GLY A 34 -14.22 -10.13 -4.02
C GLY A 34 -12.90 -9.39 -3.89
N GLU A 35 -12.80 -8.60 -2.82
CA GLU A 35 -11.58 -7.88 -2.46
C GLU A 35 -10.82 -8.66 -1.41
N LEU A 36 -9.53 -8.88 -1.62
CA LEU A 36 -8.66 -9.47 -0.61
C LEU A 36 -8.21 -8.38 0.35
N ASP A 37 -8.30 -8.67 1.65
CA ASP A 37 -7.71 -7.81 2.68
C ASP A 37 -6.19 -7.72 2.44
N PRO A 38 -5.63 -6.53 2.18
CA PRO A 38 -4.20 -6.35 1.98
C PRO A 38 -3.38 -6.86 3.17
N ALA A 39 -3.92 -6.80 4.39
CA ALA A 39 -3.25 -7.34 5.59
C ALA A 39 -3.21 -8.87 5.58
N ALA A 40 -4.21 -9.53 5.02
CA ALA A 40 -4.21 -10.98 4.87
C ALA A 40 -3.18 -11.43 3.83
N LEU A 41 -3.03 -10.66 2.74
CA LEU A 41 -1.99 -10.93 1.76
C LEU A 41 -0.60 -10.63 2.34
N SER A 42 -0.40 -9.45 2.96
CA SER A 42 0.90 -8.99 3.48
C SER A 42 1.50 -9.87 4.57
N ARG A 43 0.64 -10.56 5.34
CA ARG A 43 1.09 -11.54 6.34
C ARG A 43 1.51 -12.88 5.74
N GLY A 44 1.28 -13.10 4.45
CA GLY A 44 1.72 -14.30 3.74
C GLY A 44 1.23 -15.59 4.40
N VAL A 45 2.13 -16.55 4.60
CA VAL A 45 1.79 -17.84 5.21
C VAL A 45 1.93 -17.87 6.73
N ASP A 46 2.51 -16.83 7.33
CA ASP A 46 2.76 -16.75 8.77
C ASP A 46 1.54 -17.01 9.68
N PRO A 47 0.31 -16.52 9.38
CA PRO A 47 -0.86 -16.82 10.19
C PRO A 47 -1.20 -18.32 10.25
N PHE A 48 -0.88 -19.07 9.19
CA PHE A 48 -1.12 -20.51 9.12
C PHE A 48 -0.03 -21.31 9.85
N LEU A 49 1.15 -20.71 10.01
CA LEU A 49 2.30 -21.28 10.73
C LEU A 49 2.44 -20.74 12.16
N ARG A 50 1.42 -20.03 12.67
CA ARG A 50 1.35 -19.49 14.04
C ARG A 50 2.50 -18.55 14.39
N GLY A 51 2.98 -17.73 13.45
CA GLY A 51 4.09 -16.81 13.72
C GLY A 51 5.48 -17.43 13.52
N HIS A 52 5.54 -18.61 12.88
CA HIS A 52 6.78 -19.37 12.69
C HIS A 52 7.14 -19.55 11.21
N ALA A 53 6.59 -18.73 10.30
CA ALA A 53 7.03 -18.77 8.91
C ALA A 53 8.51 -18.38 8.81
N SER A 54 9.32 -19.25 8.19
CA SER A 54 10.65 -18.88 7.75
C SER A 54 10.59 -18.04 6.47
N TYR A 55 11.68 -17.36 6.13
CA TYR A 55 11.80 -16.68 4.84
C TYR A 55 11.55 -17.63 3.66
N PHE A 56 12.01 -18.88 3.76
CA PHE A 56 11.76 -19.89 2.74
C PHE A 56 10.27 -20.25 2.64
N ASP A 57 9.57 -20.33 3.78
CA ASP A 57 8.13 -20.54 3.78
C ASP A 57 7.39 -19.39 3.11
N GLU A 58 7.81 -18.13 3.33
CA GLU A 58 7.19 -16.98 2.66
C GLU A 58 7.51 -16.93 1.17
N GLN A 59 8.76 -17.17 0.79
CA GLN A 59 9.21 -17.15 -0.60
C GLN A 59 8.46 -18.17 -1.46
N ASN A 60 8.16 -19.36 -0.91
CA ASN A 60 7.41 -20.39 -1.62
C ASN A 60 5.90 -20.32 -1.35
N GLY A 61 5.53 -19.83 -0.17
CA GLY A 61 4.17 -19.81 0.35
C GLY A 61 3.33 -18.67 -0.21
N ALA A 62 3.90 -17.47 -0.40
CA ALA A 62 3.14 -16.35 -0.94
C ALA A 62 2.62 -16.61 -2.37
N PRO A 63 3.42 -17.14 -3.33
CA PRO A 63 2.90 -17.55 -4.63
C PRO A 63 1.83 -18.66 -4.54
N ALA A 64 2.02 -19.65 -3.66
CA ALA A 64 1.07 -20.75 -3.49
C ALA A 64 -0.26 -20.28 -2.87
N LEU A 65 -0.19 -19.40 -1.86
CA LEU A 65 -1.34 -18.76 -1.25
C LEU A 65 -2.07 -17.87 -2.26
N PHE A 66 -1.33 -17.13 -3.08
CA PHE A 66 -1.89 -16.34 -4.18
C PHE A 66 -2.73 -17.24 -5.12
N ASP A 67 -2.15 -18.35 -5.57
CA ASP A 67 -2.80 -19.28 -6.50
C ASP A 67 -4.06 -19.91 -5.89
N LEU A 68 -3.97 -20.29 -4.61
CA LEU A 68 -5.10 -20.81 -3.84
C LEU A 68 -6.22 -19.78 -3.75
N LEU A 69 -5.91 -18.54 -3.37
CA LEU A 69 -6.90 -17.48 -3.22
C LEU A 69 -7.55 -17.10 -4.55
N ALA A 70 -6.79 -17.08 -5.64
CA ALA A 70 -7.30 -16.76 -6.98
C ALA A 70 -8.29 -17.83 -7.48
N THR A 71 -8.08 -19.09 -7.10
CA THR A 71 -8.89 -20.24 -7.57
C THR A 71 -10.04 -20.62 -6.63
N LEU A 72 -10.02 -20.18 -5.36
CA LEU A 72 -10.96 -20.61 -4.32
C LEU A 72 -12.44 -20.40 -4.68
N THR A 73 -12.75 -19.31 -5.41
CA THR A 73 -14.14 -18.90 -5.70
C THR A 73 -14.55 -19.10 -7.16
N ALA A 74 -13.71 -19.74 -7.96
CA ALA A 74 -13.97 -20.06 -9.36
C ALA A 74 -13.38 -21.44 -9.73
N PRO A 75 -13.79 -22.52 -9.04
CA PRO A 75 -13.24 -23.86 -9.28
C PRO A 75 -13.47 -24.34 -10.72
N GLU A 76 -14.50 -23.82 -11.40
CA GLU A 76 -14.80 -24.10 -12.80
C GLU A 76 -13.82 -23.45 -13.78
N ARG A 77 -12.95 -22.54 -13.32
CA ARG A 77 -11.95 -21.82 -14.13
C ARG A 77 -10.52 -22.20 -13.76
N THR A 78 -10.32 -23.43 -13.29
CA THR A 78 -9.00 -23.91 -12.85
C THR A 78 -8.01 -24.09 -14.02
N ASP A 79 -8.48 -24.12 -15.25
CA ASP A 79 -7.70 -24.17 -16.50
C ASP A 79 -7.40 -22.79 -17.11
N ALA A 80 -7.90 -21.71 -16.52
CA ALA A 80 -7.64 -20.35 -16.98
C ALA A 80 -6.14 -20.05 -17.07
N ARG A 81 -5.74 -19.32 -18.12
CA ARG A 81 -4.36 -18.92 -18.38
C ARG A 81 -3.80 -18.04 -17.27
N TRP A 82 -4.59 -17.07 -16.80
CA TRP A 82 -4.16 -16.07 -15.83
C TRP A 82 -4.84 -16.24 -14.48
N LEU A 83 -4.06 -16.01 -13.42
CA LEU A 83 -4.55 -15.93 -12.06
C LEU A 83 -4.51 -14.48 -11.56
N GLY A 84 -5.63 -13.99 -11.06
CA GLY A 84 -5.80 -12.61 -10.65
C GLY A 84 -6.28 -12.46 -9.21
N LEU A 85 -5.77 -11.47 -8.50
CA LEU A 85 -6.35 -10.99 -7.24
C LEU A 85 -6.63 -9.48 -7.32
N LYS A 86 -7.60 -9.02 -6.54
CA LYS A 86 -7.86 -7.59 -6.30
C LYS A 86 -7.65 -7.28 -4.82
N THR A 87 -6.88 -6.24 -4.52
CA THR A 87 -6.74 -5.71 -3.17
C THR A 87 -6.68 -4.18 -3.18
N VAL A 88 -7.11 -3.57 -2.09
CA VAL A 88 -7.17 -2.11 -1.92
C VAL A 88 -6.63 -1.78 -0.53
N PRO A 89 -5.44 -1.17 -0.40
CA PRO A 89 -4.95 -0.69 0.89
C PRO A 89 -5.89 0.38 1.46
N GLY A 90 -6.34 0.17 2.69
CA GLY A 90 -7.23 1.09 3.40
C GLY A 90 -6.54 2.31 4.02
N ASN A 91 -5.21 2.29 4.09
CA ASN A 91 -4.36 3.34 4.62
C ASN A 91 -2.94 3.26 4.00
N PRO A 92 -2.09 4.30 4.16
CA PRO A 92 -0.74 4.31 3.60
C PRO A 92 0.16 3.17 4.08
N ASP A 93 0.02 2.76 5.34
CA ASP A 93 0.84 1.69 5.93
C ASP A 93 0.62 0.35 5.24
N LEU A 94 -0.65 -0.02 5.01
CA LEU A 94 -1.00 -1.22 4.27
C LEU A 94 -0.56 -1.16 2.80
N ALA A 95 -0.48 0.03 2.19
CA ALA A 95 0.06 0.18 0.84
C ALA A 95 1.56 -0.10 0.80
N ILE A 96 2.30 0.30 1.84
CA ILE A 96 3.73 0.02 1.98
C ILE A 96 3.96 -1.47 2.15
N ASP A 97 3.22 -2.10 3.06
CA ASP A 97 3.28 -3.54 3.29
C ASP A 97 3.01 -4.33 2.02
N LEU A 98 1.94 -3.97 1.31
CA LEU A 98 1.58 -4.60 0.06
C LEU A 98 2.69 -4.45 -0.99
N ALA A 99 3.23 -3.24 -1.16
CA ALA A 99 4.30 -3.00 -2.13
C ALA A 99 5.58 -3.78 -1.80
N ASN A 100 5.94 -3.88 -0.52
CA ASN A 100 7.09 -4.64 -0.07
C ASN A 100 6.90 -6.15 -0.31
N LEU A 101 5.75 -6.70 0.07
CA LEU A 101 5.43 -8.11 -0.21
C LEU A 101 5.52 -8.42 -1.70
N VAL A 102 4.95 -7.56 -2.55
CA VAL A 102 4.93 -7.80 -4.00
C VAL A 102 6.35 -7.82 -4.58
N ARG A 103 7.24 -6.95 -4.10
CA ARG A 103 8.66 -6.94 -4.50
C ARG A 103 9.41 -8.18 -4.05
N GLU A 104 9.23 -8.56 -2.79
CA GLU A 104 10.05 -9.57 -2.16
C GLU A 104 9.62 -10.98 -2.57
N PHE A 105 8.31 -11.23 -2.61
CA PHE A 105 7.76 -12.57 -2.71
C PHE A 105 6.94 -12.84 -3.98
N LEU A 106 6.66 -11.82 -4.80
CA LEU A 106 5.93 -11.97 -6.07
C LEU A 106 6.65 -11.30 -7.26
N PRO A 107 7.95 -11.60 -7.52
CA PRO A 107 8.75 -10.86 -8.51
C PRO A 107 8.26 -10.97 -9.97
N GLY A 108 7.45 -11.98 -10.30
CA GLY A 108 6.92 -12.20 -11.67
C GLY A 108 5.48 -11.70 -11.89
N ILE A 109 4.86 -11.05 -10.91
CA ILE A 109 3.46 -10.63 -11.03
C ILE A 109 3.31 -9.38 -11.91
N HIS A 110 2.24 -9.34 -12.69
CA HIS A 110 1.83 -8.14 -13.42
C HIS A 110 0.98 -7.24 -12.52
N VAL A 111 1.30 -5.95 -12.45
CA VAL A 111 0.57 -4.99 -11.62
C VAL A 111 -0.40 -4.20 -12.49
N VAL A 112 -1.69 -4.34 -12.22
CA VAL A 112 -2.76 -3.53 -12.81
C VAL A 112 -3.13 -2.45 -11.81
N PHE A 113 -2.59 -1.25 -11.98
CA PHE A 113 -2.80 -0.13 -11.08
C PHE A 113 -3.94 0.76 -11.54
N VAL A 114 -5.03 0.81 -10.78
CA VAL A 114 -6.21 1.61 -11.09
C VAL A 114 -6.14 2.93 -10.35
N GLU A 115 -6.12 4.03 -11.11
CA GLU A 115 -6.00 5.38 -10.59
C GLU A 115 -7.23 6.20 -10.94
N ARG A 116 -7.69 7.04 -10.01
CA ARG A 116 -8.74 8.02 -10.25
C ARG A 116 -8.21 9.41 -9.92
N ASN A 117 -8.16 10.29 -10.92
CA ASN A 117 -7.55 11.61 -10.73
C ASN A 117 -8.48 12.56 -9.96
N ASP A 118 -9.80 12.31 -10.01
CA ASP A 118 -10.76 13.10 -9.24
C ASP A 118 -10.99 12.54 -7.85
N VAL A 119 -10.12 12.99 -6.96
CA VAL A 119 -10.12 12.67 -5.53
C VAL A 119 -11.42 13.11 -4.85
N ILE A 120 -12.07 14.20 -5.28
CA ILE A 120 -13.34 14.66 -4.70
C ILE A 120 -14.43 13.64 -5.00
N ALA A 121 -14.61 13.24 -6.26
CA ALA A 121 -15.63 12.24 -6.60
C ALA A 121 -15.29 10.85 -6.04
N GLN A 122 -14.02 10.53 -5.86
CA GLN A 122 -13.58 9.32 -5.17
C GLN A 122 -14.00 9.32 -3.69
N CYS A 123 -13.72 10.42 -2.96
CA CYS A 123 -14.14 10.63 -1.58
C CYS A 123 -15.66 10.60 -1.45
N ALA A 124 -16.37 11.34 -2.31
CA ALA A 124 -17.82 11.37 -2.32
C ALA A 124 -18.44 9.99 -2.59
N SER A 125 -17.79 9.18 -3.43
CA SER A 125 -18.21 7.80 -3.62
C SER A 125 -18.00 6.94 -2.38
N LEU A 126 -16.96 7.19 -1.58
CA LEU A 126 -16.69 6.46 -0.35
C LEU A 126 -17.69 6.85 0.74
N GLU A 127 -17.92 8.15 0.95
CA GLU A 127 -18.86 8.66 1.94
C GLU A 127 -20.29 8.17 1.68
N ARG A 128 -20.74 8.17 0.43
CA ARG A 128 -22.05 7.59 0.07
C ARG A 128 -22.13 6.10 0.38
N ALA A 129 -21.08 5.33 0.09
CA ALA A 129 -21.05 3.91 0.41
C ALA A 129 -21.11 3.67 1.93
N ARG A 130 -20.42 4.50 2.73
CA ARG A 130 -20.47 4.47 4.20
C ARG A 130 -21.87 4.78 4.73
N VAL A 131 -22.49 5.86 4.25
CA VAL A 131 -23.82 6.29 4.70
C VAL A 131 -24.92 5.30 4.30
N SER A 132 -24.88 4.81 3.07
CA SER A 132 -25.92 3.90 2.55
C SER A 132 -25.71 2.44 2.95
N GLY A 133 -24.51 2.06 3.41
CA GLY A 133 -24.08 0.67 3.56
C GLY A 133 -23.93 -0.09 2.23
N ARG A 134 -24.11 0.59 1.09
CA ARG A 134 -24.06 -0.02 -0.25
C ARG A 134 -22.75 0.32 -0.94
N TRP A 135 -21.89 -0.68 -1.08
CA TRP A 135 -20.59 -0.55 -1.73
C TRP A 135 -20.65 -0.79 -3.24
N HIS A 136 -21.65 -1.54 -3.70
CA HIS A 136 -21.82 -1.89 -5.10
C HIS A 136 -23.28 -1.71 -5.51
N GLU A 137 -23.49 -1.10 -6.68
CA GLU A 137 -24.77 -1.14 -7.38
C GLU A 137 -24.65 -2.23 -8.44
N TRP A 138 -25.58 -3.18 -8.41
CA TRP A 138 -25.66 -4.27 -9.38
C TRP A 138 -26.88 -4.06 -10.27
N ASP A 139 -26.81 -4.51 -11.52
CA ASP A 139 -27.97 -4.51 -12.40
C ASP A 139 -29.16 -5.27 -11.77
N GLY A 140 -30.35 -4.68 -11.89
CA GLY A 140 -31.58 -5.19 -11.26
C GLY A 140 -31.85 -4.67 -9.83
N MET A 141 -30.92 -3.93 -9.21
CA MET A 141 -31.19 -3.25 -7.95
C MET A 141 -31.99 -1.95 -8.18
N THR A 142 -32.99 -1.69 -7.32
CA THR A 142 -33.77 -0.44 -7.37
C THR A 142 -32.84 0.75 -7.19
N ARG A 143 -32.80 1.61 -8.23
CA ARG A 143 -32.07 2.87 -8.22
C ARG A 143 -32.67 3.78 -7.16
N VAL A 144 -31.87 4.12 -6.17
CA VAL A 144 -32.14 5.26 -5.29
C VAL A 144 -31.22 6.35 -5.81
N GLU A 145 -31.78 7.43 -6.35
CA GLU A 145 -30.96 8.59 -6.69
C GLU A 145 -30.28 9.06 -5.40
N PRO A 146 -28.93 9.03 -5.34
CA PRO A 146 -28.26 9.40 -4.11
C PRO A 146 -28.46 10.89 -3.88
N ALA A 147 -28.94 11.25 -2.68
CA ALA A 147 -29.01 12.63 -2.26
C ALA A 147 -27.61 13.27 -2.35
N PRO A 148 -27.51 14.56 -2.72
CA PRO A 148 -26.27 15.30 -2.62
C PRO A 148 -25.71 15.23 -1.19
N ILE A 149 -24.39 15.12 -1.07
CA ILE A 149 -23.69 15.07 0.22
C ILE A 149 -22.81 16.30 0.42
N THR A 150 -22.66 16.71 1.68
CA THR A 150 -21.66 17.70 2.10
C THR A 150 -20.51 16.95 2.79
N ILE A 151 -19.27 17.18 2.36
CA ILE A 151 -18.10 16.52 2.96
C ILE A 151 -17.37 17.54 3.83
N GLY A 152 -17.10 17.21 5.10
CA GLY A 152 -16.35 18.11 5.97
C GLY A 152 -14.90 18.28 5.50
N ALA A 153 -14.42 19.52 5.42
CA ALA A 153 -13.08 19.85 4.91
C ALA A 153 -11.94 19.09 5.63
N GLY A 154 -12.04 18.90 6.95
CA GLY A 154 -11.05 18.13 7.72
C GLY A 154 -11.02 16.64 7.35
N ALA A 155 -12.19 16.01 7.23
CA ALA A 155 -12.31 14.61 6.81
C ALA A 155 -11.80 14.42 5.37
N PHE A 156 -12.14 15.37 4.49
CA PHE A 156 -11.66 15.37 3.12
C PHE A 156 -10.14 15.55 3.03
N ARG A 157 -9.55 16.46 3.81
CA ARG A 157 -8.09 16.63 3.87
C ARG A 157 -7.38 15.34 4.26
N SER A 158 -7.83 14.69 5.34
CA SER A 158 -7.28 13.40 5.78
C SER A 158 -7.39 12.35 4.68
N TYR A 159 -8.57 12.23 4.05
CA TYR A 159 -8.78 11.30 2.94
C TYR A 159 -7.84 11.57 1.76
N ALA A 160 -7.71 12.83 1.33
CA ALA A 160 -6.90 13.21 0.19
C ALA A 160 -5.40 12.99 0.45
N THR A 161 -4.91 13.29 1.66
CA THR A 161 -3.53 12.99 2.06
C THR A 161 -3.26 11.48 2.06
N ASP A 162 -4.13 10.68 2.67
CA ASP A 162 -3.97 9.22 2.70
C ASP A 162 -4.03 8.62 1.29
N ASN A 163 -4.96 9.09 0.46
CA ASN A 163 -5.10 8.66 -0.93
C ASN A 163 -3.82 8.95 -1.73
N ALA A 164 -3.28 10.17 -1.63
CA ALA A 164 -2.05 10.55 -2.31
C ALA A 164 -0.87 9.68 -1.86
N ALA A 165 -0.74 9.39 -0.56
CA ALA A 165 0.30 8.53 -0.02
C ALA A 165 0.17 7.07 -0.48
N ILE A 166 -1.05 6.52 -0.50
CA ILE A 166 -1.35 5.18 -1.04
C ILE A 166 -0.95 5.12 -2.52
N VAL A 167 -1.39 6.08 -3.33
CA VAL A 167 -1.12 6.14 -4.78
C VAL A 167 0.39 6.24 -5.03
N ALA A 168 1.09 7.12 -4.31
CA ALA A 168 2.53 7.26 -4.43
C ALA A 168 3.23 5.93 -4.12
N GLN A 169 2.84 5.25 -3.04
CA GLN A 169 3.44 3.98 -2.68
C GLN A 169 3.17 2.89 -3.71
N LEU A 170 1.94 2.74 -4.20
CA LEU A 170 1.62 1.69 -5.18
C LEU A 170 2.32 1.93 -6.53
N ARG A 171 2.52 3.20 -6.94
CA ARG A 171 3.26 3.54 -8.16
C ARG A 171 4.71 3.09 -8.16
N THR A 172 5.34 2.98 -6.99
CA THR A 172 6.72 2.51 -6.87
C THR A 172 6.91 1.04 -7.30
N LEU A 173 5.82 0.28 -7.53
CA LEU A 173 5.89 -1.05 -8.14
C LEU A 173 6.24 -1.01 -9.63
N ALA A 174 6.04 0.12 -10.31
CA ALA A 174 6.42 0.28 -11.71
C ALA A 174 7.94 0.17 -11.93
N ASP A 175 8.74 0.41 -10.88
CA ASP A 175 10.20 0.33 -10.94
C ASP A 175 10.70 -1.13 -10.98
N THR A 176 9.87 -2.09 -10.55
CA THR A 176 10.29 -3.48 -10.29
C THR A 176 9.44 -4.53 -11.02
N HIS A 177 8.26 -4.18 -11.53
CA HIS A 177 7.32 -5.14 -12.12
C HIS A 177 6.74 -4.65 -13.45
N PRO A 178 6.27 -5.57 -14.32
CA PRO A 178 5.37 -5.21 -15.40
C PRO A 178 4.16 -4.46 -14.83
N PHE A 179 3.97 -3.23 -15.25
CA PHE A 179 3.02 -2.30 -14.63
C PHE A 179 2.16 -1.63 -15.69
N HIS A 180 0.85 -1.69 -15.49
CA HIS A 180 -0.11 -1.05 -16.38
C HIS A 180 -1.06 -0.17 -15.57
N ARG A 181 -1.07 1.12 -15.90
CA ARG A 181 -1.97 2.11 -15.29
C ARG A 181 -3.31 2.08 -16.01
N VAL A 182 -4.37 1.82 -15.28
CA VAL A 182 -5.76 1.97 -15.72
C VAL A 182 -6.31 3.27 -15.14
N ASP A 183 -6.37 4.31 -15.97
CA ASP A 183 -6.99 5.59 -15.62
C ASP A 183 -8.53 5.48 -15.53
N HIS A 184 -9.11 5.89 -14.41
CA HIS A 184 -10.55 5.77 -14.17
C HIS A 184 -11.37 6.60 -15.17
N GLU A 185 -10.99 7.84 -15.43
CA GLU A 185 -11.74 8.74 -16.31
C GLU A 185 -11.66 8.30 -17.77
N GLU A 186 -10.51 7.79 -18.18
CA GLU A 186 -10.27 7.37 -19.56
C GLU A 186 -10.72 5.94 -19.87
N HIS A 187 -10.40 5.00 -18.98
CA HIS A 187 -10.60 3.56 -19.20
C HIS A 187 -11.88 3.08 -18.52
N VAL A 188 -12.01 3.28 -17.21
CA VAL A 188 -13.12 2.71 -16.43
C VAL A 188 -14.45 3.37 -16.80
N ALA A 189 -14.52 4.71 -16.75
CA ALA A 189 -15.73 5.47 -17.02
C ALA A 189 -16.23 5.31 -18.46
N ARG A 190 -15.31 5.10 -19.41
CA ARG A 190 -15.61 4.91 -20.85
C ARG A 190 -15.60 3.44 -21.29
N ARG A 191 -15.38 2.49 -20.37
CA ARG A 191 -15.27 1.05 -20.63
C ARG A 191 -14.24 0.69 -21.71
N ARG A 192 -13.11 1.40 -21.75
CA ARG A 192 -12.02 1.14 -22.70
C ARG A 192 -10.94 0.31 -22.02
N TYR A 193 -10.88 -0.98 -22.30
CA TYR A 193 -9.94 -1.92 -21.67
C TYR A 193 -9.03 -2.67 -22.66
N GLY A 194 -8.95 -2.22 -23.92
CA GLY A 194 -8.21 -2.94 -24.96
C GLY A 194 -6.71 -3.00 -24.69
N ASP A 195 -6.13 -1.94 -24.15
CA ASP A 195 -4.75 -1.85 -23.71
C ASP A 195 -4.45 -2.72 -22.49
N LEU A 196 -5.39 -2.81 -21.54
CA LEU A 196 -5.32 -3.74 -20.41
C LEU A 196 -5.31 -5.20 -20.88
N LEU A 197 -6.15 -5.57 -21.85
CA LEU A 197 -6.13 -6.92 -22.43
C LEU A 197 -4.79 -7.19 -23.13
N ALA A 198 -4.29 -6.23 -23.90
CA ALA A 198 -2.98 -6.35 -24.56
C ALA A 198 -1.83 -6.51 -23.56
N PHE A 199 -1.87 -5.77 -22.45
CA PHE A 199 -0.87 -5.87 -21.38
C PHE A 199 -0.83 -7.27 -20.74
N LEU A 200 -1.98 -7.93 -20.61
CA LEU A 200 -2.09 -9.29 -20.09
C LEU A 200 -2.04 -10.36 -21.21
N ASP A 201 -1.71 -9.99 -22.45
CA ASP A 201 -1.74 -10.91 -23.60
C ASP A 201 -3.04 -11.74 -23.68
N LEU A 202 -4.17 -11.07 -23.41
CA LEU A 202 -5.50 -11.65 -23.48
C LEU A 202 -6.14 -11.28 -24.84
N PRO A 203 -6.83 -12.24 -25.49
CA PRO A 203 -7.59 -11.92 -26.70
C PRO A 203 -8.72 -10.91 -26.39
N PRO A 204 -9.14 -10.10 -27.37
CA PRO A 204 -10.34 -9.28 -27.23
C PRO A 204 -11.56 -10.15 -26.91
N LEU A 205 -12.43 -9.65 -26.02
CA LEU A 205 -13.72 -10.30 -25.76
C LEU A 205 -14.61 -10.18 -26.99
N ALA A 206 -15.26 -11.29 -27.38
CA ALA A 206 -16.19 -11.31 -28.52
C ALA A 206 -17.38 -10.35 -28.33
N ARG A 207 -17.76 -10.10 -27.07
CA ARG A 207 -18.76 -9.11 -26.66
C ARG A 207 -18.28 -8.46 -25.38
N GLU A 208 -18.38 -7.13 -25.29
CA GLU A 208 -18.14 -6.46 -24.02
C GLU A 208 -19.11 -6.98 -22.96
N PRO A 209 -18.61 -7.41 -21.79
CA PRO A 209 -19.47 -7.90 -20.73
C PRO A 209 -20.37 -6.76 -20.29
N GLU A 210 -21.64 -7.07 -20.04
CA GLU A 210 -22.49 -6.17 -19.28
C GLU A 210 -21.91 -6.09 -17.86
N LEU A 211 -21.05 -5.09 -17.65
CA LEU A 211 -20.49 -4.85 -16.34
C LEU A 211 -21.65 -4.42 -15.43
N PRO A 212 -21.92 -5.17 -14.36
CA PRO A 212 -23.02 -4.84 -13.46
C PRO A 212 -22.78 -3.52 -12.70
N LEU A 213 -21.58 -2.95 -12.83
CA LEU A 213 -21.15 -1.73 -12.18
C LEU A 213 -21.42 -0.53 -13.07
N ARG A 214 -22.28 0.36 -12.58
CA ARG A 214 -22.48 1.69 -13.15
C ARG A 214 -21.34 2.61 -12.72
N THR A 215 -20.60 3.11 -13.70
CA THR A 215 -19.51 4.07 -13.54
C THR A 215 -20.06 5.47 -13.54
N GLY A 216 -20.73 5.87 -12.44
CA GLY A 216 -21.32 7.20 -12.32
C GLY A 216 -20.27 8.32 -12.44
N SER A 217 -20.25 8.97 -13.61
CA SER A 217 -19.37 10.10 -13.95
C SER A 217 -19.99 11.47 -13.68
N GLU A 218 -21.21 11.53 -13.14
CA GLU A 218 -21.94 12.79 -12.93
C GLU A 218 -21.48 13.49 -11.63
N ARG A 219 -20.26 14.07 -11.69
CA ARG A 219 -19.61 14.82 -10.60
C ARG A 219 -20.49 15.94 -10.04
N GLY A 220 -21.13 16.71 -10.93
CA GLY A 220 -21.68 18.03 -10.60
C GLY A 220 -22.98 18.04 -9.79
N ALA A 221 -23.64 16.91 -9.59
CA ALA A 221 -24.92 16.86 -8.85
C ALA A 221 -24.79 16.33 -7.41
N LEU A 222 -23.60 15.83 -7.01
CA LEU A 222 -23.50 14.93 -5.86
C LEU A 222 -22.76 15.48 -4.65
N VAL A 223 -21.96 16.55 -4.80
CA VAL A 223 -21.22 17.19 -3.71
C VAL A 223 -21.60 18.65 -3.62
N THR A 224 -22.22 19.05 -2.51
CA THR A 224 -22.79 20.40 -2.34
C THR A 224 -21.74 21.48 -2.11
N ASN A 225 -20.56 21.11 -1.57
CA ASN A 225 -19.47 22.02 -1.23
C ASN A 225 -18.19 21.79 -2.06
N GLU A 226 -18.32 21.39 -3.33
CA GLU A 226 -17.18 21.04 -4.19
C GLU A 226 -16.10 22.14 -4.28
N ALA A 227 -16.50 23.42 -4.39
CA ALA A 227 -15.56 24.54 -4.49
C ALA A 227 -14.66 24.67 -3.25
N GLU A 228 -15.21 24.42 -2.05
CA GLU A 228 -14.45 24.39 -0.79
C GLU A 228 -13.43 23.24 -0.81
N LEU A 229 -13.86 22.03 -1.23
CA LEU A 229 -12.99 20.86 -1.29
C LEU A 229 -11.85 21.03 -2.30
N ARG A 230 -12.08 21.71 -3.43
CA ARG A 230 -11.00 22.08 -4.36
C ARG A 230 -9.95 22.97 -3.70
N GLY A 231 -10.38 23.98 -2.94
CA GLY A 231 -9.46 24.81 -2.15
C GLY A 231 -8.67 24.00 -1.11
N VAL A 232 -9.28 22.96 -0.52
CA VAL A 232 -8.55 22.02 0.35
C VAL A 232 -7.49 21.25 -0.44
N LEU A 233 -7.82 20.66 -1.60
CA LEU A 233 -6.85 19.93 -2.45
C LEU A 233 -5.65 20.80 -2.83
N GLU A 234 -5.90 22.02 -3.27
CA GLU A 234 -4.85 22.98 -3.66
C GLU A 234 -3.91 23.35 -2.50
N SER A 235 -4.40 23.23 -1.25
CA SER A 235 -3.61 23.49 -0.04
C SER A 235 -2.85 22.28 0.50
N ILE A 236 -3.01 21.08 -0.08
CA ILE A 236 -2.28 19.89 0.37
C ILE A 236 -0.90 19.90 -0.26
N GLU A 237 0.13 20.16 0.55
CA GLU A 237 1.50 19.81 0.18
C GLU A 237 1.61 18.28 0.20
N VAL A 238 1.75 17.68 -0.97
CA VAL A 238 2.10 16.25 -1.05
C VAL A 238 3.53 16.16 -0.52
N PRO A 239 3.78 15.47 0.61
CA PRO A 239 5.14 15.36 1.13
C PRO A 239 6.01 14.73 0.06
N GLY A 240 6.95 15.51 -0.49
CA GLY A 240 8.04 14.94 -1.28
C GLY A 240 8.68 13.89 -0.40
N HIS A 241 8.74 12.64 -0.88
CA HIS A 241 9.24 11.48 -0.14
C HIS A 241 10.39 11.88 0.80
N GLY A 242 10.17 11.74 2.12
CA GLY A 242 11.13 12.14 3.14
C GLY A 242 12.51 11.56 2.83
N VAL A 243 13.40 12.43 2.33
CA VAL A 243 14.70 12.08 1.75
C VAL A 243 15.59 11.31 2.75
N ALA A 244 15.40 11.55 4.04
CA ALA A 244 16.12 10.85 5.10
C ALA A 244 15.73 9.36 5.23
N TRP A 245 14.44 9.03 5.05
CA TRP A 245 13.96 7.65 5.14
C TRP A 245 14.39 6.83 3.94
N ASP A 246 14.30 7.43 2.75
CA ASP A 246 14.74 6.80 1.51
C ASP A 246 16.25 6.51 1.55
N LEU A 247 17.05 7.37 2.17
CA LEU A 247 18.48 7.15 2.39
C LEU A 247 18.76 6.00 3.38
N ALA A 248 18.03 5.94 4.50
CA ALA A 248 18.15 4.89 5.50
C ALA A 248 17.70 3.52 4.95
N LEU A 249 16.58 3.47 4.22
CA LEU A 249 16.07 2.26 3.57
C LEU A 249 17.01 1.78 2.45
N ARG A 250 17.54 2.69 1.61
CA ARG A 250 18.51 2.35 0.56
C ARG A 250 19.84 1.85 1.12
N ARG A 251 20.29 2.34 2.28
CA ARG A 251 21.48 1.81 2.98
C ARG A 251 21.18 0.48 3.67
N PHE A 252 19.97 0.30 4.18
CA PHE A 252 19.50 -0.93 4.81
C PHE A 252 19.32 -2.08 3.80
N VAL A 253 18.83 -1.81 2.59
CA VAL A 253 18.75 -2.79 1.47
C VAL A 253 20.14 -3.30 1.04
N ARG A 254 21.23 -2.60 1.38
CA ARG A 254 22.61 -3.08 1.19
C ARG A 254 23.09 -4.01 2.30
N LEU A 255 22.37 -4.12 3.41
CA LEU A 255 22.61 -5.15 4.40
C LEU A 255 22.07 -6.47 3.86
N ASP A 256 22.85 -7.53 4.02
CA ASP A 256 22.44 -8.89 3.70
C ASP A 256 21.16 -9.24 4.50
N ALA A 257 20.01 -9.19 3.83
CA ALA A 257 18.69 -9.44 4.43
C ALA A 257 18.55 -10.85 5.00
N SER A 258 19.46 -11.78 4.66
CA SER A 258 19.52 -13.10 5.27
C SER A 258 19.98 -13.07 6.75
N ARG A 259 20.48 -11.93 7.24
CA ARG A 259 20.95 -11.78 8.62
C ARG A 259 19.82 -11.33 9.56
N PRO A 260 19.56 -12.06 10.67
CA PRO A 260 18.43 -11.79 11.58
C PRO A 260 18.38 -10.38 12.19
N SER A 261 19.56 -9.77 12.40
CA SER A 261 19.68 -8.42 12.98
C SER A 261 19.29 -7.32 12.00
N ALA A 262 19.59 -7.49 10.70
CA ALA A 262 19.12 -6.58 9.66
C ALA A 262 17.59 -6.63 9.65
N PHE A 263 16.98 -7.79 9.41
CA PHE A 263 15.51 -7.95 9.41
C PHE A 263 14.82 -7.29 10.62
N SER A 264 15.36 -7.49 11.83
CA SER A 264 14.80 -6.91 13.05
C SER A 264 14.87 -5.37 13.05
N ILE A 265 15.95 -4.76 12.54
CA ILE A 265 16.06 -3.29 12.40
C ILE A 265 15.06 -2.77 11.37
N GLY A 266 14.92 -3.46 10.22
CA GLY A 266 13.91 -3.11 9.21
C GLY A 266 12.49 -3.20 9.75
N ARG A 267 12.20 -4.21 10.58
CA ARG A 267 10.92 -4.34 11.28
C ARG A 267 10.70 -3.22 12.30
N ALA A 268 11.71 -2.86 13.09
CA ALA A 268 11.62 -1.74 14.02
C ALA A 268 11.36 -0.42 13.29
N MET A 269 12.01 -0.21 12.14
CA MET A 269 11.79 0.91 11.23
C MET A 269 10.32 1.00 10.78
N MET A 270 9.74 -0.11 10.34
CA MET A 270 8.32 -0.16 9.94
C MET A 270 7.39 0.11 11.14
N LEU A 271 7.65 -0.49 12.29
CA LEU A 271 6.84 -0.31 13.50
C LEU A 271 6.84 1.16 13.98
N ALA A 272 7.99 1.85 13.91
CA ALA A 272 8.08 3.25 14.29
C ALA A 272 7.21 4.12 13.37
N ARG A 273 7.27 3.86 12.06
CA ARG A 273 6.42 4.54 11.07
C ARG A 273 4.93 4.35 11.34
N TRP A 274 4.53 3.20 11.87
CA TRP A 274 3.14 2.88 12.20
C TRP A 274 2.63 3.44 13.53
N GLY A 275 3.37 4.37 14.15
CA GLY A 275 3.01 4.89 15.48
C GLY A 275 3.12 3.84 16.59
N ARG A 276 3.72 2.67 16.33
CA ARG A 276 3.92 1.59 17.32
C ARG A 276 5.25 1.80 18.05
N HIS A 277 5.43 2.99 18.61
CA HIS A 277 6.73 3.45 19.12
C HIS A 277 7.35 2.53 20.18
N GLU A 278 6.55 2.03 21.13
CA GLU A 278 7.01 1.08 22.16
C GLU A 278 7.50 -0.25 21.54
N LEU A 279 6.73 -0.82 20.61
CA LEU A 279 7.08 -2.08 19.96
C LEU A 279 8.29 -1.90 19.02
N ALA A 280 8.36 -0.77 18.32
CA ALA A 280 9.49 -0.39 17.49
C ALA A 280 10.78 -0.31 18.32
N HIS A 281 10.69 0.36 19.48
CA HIS A 281 11.77 0.50 20.44
C HIS A 281 12.26 -0.87 20.94
N ASP A 282 11.35 -1.77 21.35
CA ASP A 282 11.71 -3.08 21.87
C ASP A 282 12.36 -3.98 20.79
N VAL A 283 11.81 -3.95 19.57
CA VAL A 283 12.38 -4.68 18.43
C VAL A 283 13.76 -4.13 18.07
N LEU A 284 13.93 -2.81 18.10
CA LEU A 284 15.21 -2.15 17.82
C LEU A 284 16.27 -2.52 18.85
N LEU A 285 15.92 -2.47 20.14
CA LEU A 285 16.79 -2.86 21.24
C LEU A 285 17.25 -4.30 21.13
N SER A 286 16.31 -5.20 20.84
CA SER A 286 16.58 -6.63 20.66
C SER A 286 17.47 -6.87 19.44
N ALA A 287 17.29 -6.11 18.37
CA ALA A 287 18.12 -6.19 17.16
C ALA A 287 19.56 -5.73 17.42
N LEU A 288 19.73 -4.60 18.12
CA LEU A 288 21.04 -4.03 18.46
C LEU A 288 21.85 -4.95 19.38
N HIS A 289 21.21 -5.60 20.35
CA HIS A 289 21.86 -6.60 21.21
C HIS A 289 22.38 -7.83 20.43
N ARG A 290 21.73 -8.16 19.33
CA ARG A 290 22.04 -9.33 18.48
C ARG A 290 22.87 -8.98 17.23
N ALA A 291 23.22 -7.71 17.03
CA ALA A 291 23.94 -7.28 15.85
C ALA A 291 25.42 -7.70 15.89
N ASP A 292 25.86 -8.43 14.86
CA ASP A 292 27.26 -8.77 14.63
C ASP A 292 28.15 -7.53 14.56
N ALA A 293 29.40 -7.67 15.01
CA ALA A 293 30.36 -6.56 15.10
C ALA A 293 30.57 -5.84 13.75
N GLU A 294 30.49 -6.56 12.63
CA GLU A 294 30.67 -6.01 11.29
C GLU A 294 29.48 -5.18 10.79
N LEU A 295 28.25 -5.50 11.23
CA LEU A 295 27.04 -4.78 10.82
C LEU A 295 26.74 -3.56 11.70
N ARG A 296 27.43 -3.44 12.84
CA ARG A 296 27.16 -2.40 13.84
C ARG A 296 27.11 -0.98 13.27
N PRO A 297 28.01 -0.51 12.39
CA PRO A 297 27.96 0.89 11.95
C PRO A 297 26.68 1.22 11.16
N VAL A 298 26.30 0.39 10.18
CA VAL A 298 25.10 0.61 9.36
C VAL A 298 23.83 0.37 10.17
N ALA A 299 23.84 -0.66 11.03
CA ALA A 299 22.76 -0.91 11.99
C ALA A 299 22.56 0.27 12.96
N CYS A 300 23.65 0.89 13.43
CA CYS A 300 23.60 2.05 14.31
C CYS A 300 23.06 3.29 13.58
N GLU A 301 23.41 3.49 12.30
CA GLU A 301 22.85 4.57 11.47
C GLU A 301 21.34 4.40 11.24
N ALA A 302 20.90 3.20 10.87
CA ALA A 302 19.49 2.88 10.69
C ALA A 302 18.71 3.01 12.03
N ALA A 303 19.29 2.53 13.12
CA ALA A 303 18.72 2.67 14.45
C ALA A 303 18.62 4.14 14.89
N LEU A 304 19.64 4.95 14.64
CA LEU A 304 19.59 6.39 14.95
C LEU A 304 18.52 7.09 14.10
N ALA A 305 18.37 6.73 12.82
CA ALA A 305 17.30 7.26 11.98
C ALA A 305 15.90 6.95 12.54
N VAL A 306 15.69 5.74 13.09
CA VAL A 306 14.44 5.39 13.78
C VAL A 306 14.22 6.25 15.02
N LEU A 307 15.26 6.41 15.86
CA LEU A 307 15.14 7.19 17.09
C LEU A 307 14.89 8.68 16.81
N LEU A 308 15.44 9.22 15.72
CA LEU A 308 15.16 10.57 15.24
C LEU A 308 13.69 10.74 14.89
N GLU A 309 13.14 9.81 14.08
CA GLU A 309 11.73 9.82 13.69
C GLU A 309 10.82 9.73 14.92
N LEU A 310 11.12 8.82 15.85
CA LEU A 310 10.38 8.71 17.11
C LEU A 310 10.39 10.03 17.90
N GLY A 311 11.55 10.69 17.99
CA GLY A 311 11.68 11.99 18.67
C GLY A 311 10.91 13.12 17.97
N GLU A 312 10.94 13.17 16.64
CA GLU A 312 10.20 14.17 15.84
C GLU A 312 8.68 13.99 15.97
N HIS A 313 8.20 12.77 16.20
CA HIS A 313 6.79 12.46 16.46
C HIS A 313 6.41 12.44 17.95
N GLY A 314 7.22 13.07 18.81
CA GLY A 314 6.87 13.32 20.21
C GLY A 314 7.05 12.12 21.14
N ALA A 315 7.82 11.10 20.76
CA ALA A 315 8.26 10.10 21.74
C ALA A 315 9.10 10.77 22.83
N ASP A 316 9.01 10.24 24.06
CA ASP A 316 9.75 10.76 25.20
C ASP A 316 11.26 10.75 24.92
N THR A 317 11.82 11.95 24.73
CA THR A 317 13.23 12.14 24.41
C THR A 317 14.12 11.58 25.52
N ALA A 318 13.68 11.60 26.78
CA ALA A 318 14.41 11.01 27.90
C ALA A 318 14.50 9.48 27.79
N ALA A 319 13.51 8.82 27.20
CA ALA A 319 13.50 7.38 26.97
C ALA A 319 14.41 6.97 25.79
N ILE A 320 14.41 7.75 24.70
CA ILE A 320 15.20 7.42 23.49
C ILE A 320 16.65 7.90 23.54
N ALA A 321 16.98 8.92 24.36
CA ALA A 321 18.32 9.51 24.40
C ALA A 321 19.44 8.57 24.87
N PRO A 322 19.24 7.71 25.89
CA PRO A 322 20.26 6.75 26.29
C PRO A 322 20.62 5.76 25.17
N LEU A 323 19.62 5.38 24.37
CA LEU A 323 19.82 4.49 23.23
C LEU A 323 20.62 5.16 22.13
N ALA A 324 20.20 6.37 21.73
CA ALA A 324 20.90 7.12 20.70
C ALA A 324 22.35 7.40 21.10
N THR A 325 22.58 7.78 22.37
CA THR A 325 23.93 8.05 22.92
C THR A 325 24.86 6.83 22.77
N GLY A 326 24.35 5.62 23.02
CA GLY A 326 25.11 4.38 22.81
C GLY A 326 25.43 4.06 21.33
N LEU A 327 24.77 4.74 20.40
CA LEU A 327 24.97 4.60 18.94
C LEU A 327 25.86 5.71 18.35
N LEU A 328 25.93 6.90 18.97
CA LEU A 328 26.59 8.09 18.39
C LEU A 328 28.05 7.85 18.02
N ASP A 329 28.82 7.14 18.86
CA ASP A 329 30.24 6.85 18.60
C ASP A 329 30.46 5.92 17.39
N ARG A 330 29.38 5.32 16.87
CA ARG A 330 29.38 4.33 15.80
C ARG A 330 28.72 4.83 14.52
N VAL A 331 28.00 5.95 14.59
CA VAL A 331 27.36 6.61 13.44
C VAL A 331 28.40 7.49 12.75
N ARG A 332 28.57 7.31 11.44
CA ARG A 332 29.54 8.10 10.65
C ARG A 332 28.88 9.22 9.86
N ASP A 333 27.55 9.18 9.74
CA ASP A 333 26.78 10.17 9.01
C ASP A 333 26.65 11.49 9.81
N PRO A 334 27.29 12.58 9.36
CA PRO A 334 27.29 13.85 10.09
C PRO A 334 25.90 14.50 10.12
N ASP A 335 25.03 14.23 9.14
CA ASP A 335 23.70 14.83 9.07
C ASP A 335 22.76 14.18 10.10
N LEU A 336 22.84 12.86 10.27
CA LEU A 336 22.10 12.16 11.33
C LEU A 336 22.55 12.63 12.72
N LEU A 337 23.86 12.81 12.93
CA LEU A 337 24.40 13.33 14.18
C LEU A 337 23.95 14.77 14.45
N ALA A 338 23.93 15.64 13.43
CA ALA A 338 23.48 17.02 13.55
C ALA A 338 21.99 17.11 13.91
N ARG A 339 21.14 16.32 13.24
CA ARG A 339 19.71 16.23 13.55
C ARG A 339 19.47 15.76 14.98
N TRP A 340 20.18 14.73 15.43
CA TRP A 340 20.04 14.19 16.78
C TRP A 340 20.37 15.23 17.85
N ARG A 341 21.46 15.97 17.66
CA ARG A 341 21.84 17.08 18.54
C ARG A 341 20.77 18.18 18.57
N GLY A 342 20.11 18.44 17.45
CA GLY A 342 18.98 19.37 17.37
C GLY A 342 17.81 18.95 18.25
N ILE A 343 17.40 17.67 18.17
CA ILE A 343 16.29 17.13 18.98
C ILE A 343 16.63 17.19 20.48
N VAL A 344 17.81 16.72 20.88
CA VAL A 344 18.24 16.75 22.29
C VAL A 344 18.39 18.18 22.80
N GLY A 345 18.95 19.08 22.00
CA GLY A 345 19.11 20.49 22.34
C GLY A 345 17.77 21.21 22.56
N ALA A 346 16.76 20.91 21.73
CA ALA A 346 15.41 21.44 21.89
C ALA A 346 14.73 20.90 23.16
N ALA A 347 14.90 19.62 23.48
CA ALA A 347 14.33 19.02 24.69
C ALA A 347 14.98 19.49 25.99
N ALA A 348 16.25 19.93 25.96
CA ALA A 348 16.95 20.46 27.13
C ALA A 348 16.69 21.95 27.40
N GLY A 349 16.10 22.67 26.44
CA GLY A 349 15.85 24.11 26.50
C GLY A 349 14.41 24.52 26.81
N GLY A 350 13.47 23.58 26.86
CA GLY A 350 12.08 23.77 27.30
C GLY A 350 11.87 23.17 28.69
#